data_AF-A0A971A1H1-F1
#
_entry.id   AF-A0A971A1H1-F1
#
_cell.length_a   1.000
_cell.length_b   1.000
_cell.length_c   1.000
_cell.angle_alpha   90.00
_cell.angle_beta   90.00
_cell.angle_gamma   90.00
#
_symmetry.space_group_name_H-M   'P 1'
#
loop_
_entity.id
_entity.type
_entity.pdbx_description
1 polymer ?
#
loop_
_entity_poly.entity_id
_entity_poly.type
_entity_poly.pdbx_seq_one_letter_code
_entity_poly.pdbx_strand_id
1 'polypeptide(L)'
;MSLWTLPFSAVAGRQSAAAGAPGESASAPPRSLVQDLRIVTQDLLRQQSGAGQHLLVCREGFQAAVATLELSAPSAVVQIDSAGAGAEDTTPTRTMVQIYLSGSVSEQQAAALQNAGLSVASVEQGKAAVLRFALEGEVFIVAERSETGSPQGLLLYRRALDAFDSTDLDGSSESESSSSQGAAGSSDPRPVASEAGQTL
;
A
#
# COMPACT_ATOMS: atom_id res chain seq x y z
N MET A 1 -32.41 -43.28 -5.07
CA MET A 1 -31.03 -42.98 -4.68
C MET A 1 -31.07 -42.39 -3.28
N SER A 2 -30.54 -43.13 -2.31
CA SER A 2 -30.79 -42.93 -0.88
C SER A 2 -29.86 -41.86 -0.30
N LEU A 3 -30.48 -40.94 0.43
CA LEU A 3 -29.89 -39.86 1.22
C LEU A 3 -29.26 -40.46 2.48
N TRP A 4 -27.98 -40.16 2.77
CA TRP A 4 -27.35 -40.52 4.05
C TRP A 4 -26.98 -39.25 4.83
N THR A 5 -27.51 -39.16 6.04
CA THR A 5 -27.18 -38.19 7.09
C THR A 5 -26.24 -38.86 8.09
N LEU A 6 -25.28 -38.12 8.64
CA LEU A 6 -24.48 -38.57 9.79
C LEU A 6 -24.69 -37.61 10.98
N PRO A 7 -24.76 -38.12 12.22
CA PRO A 7 -25.06 -37.33 13.41
C PRO A 7 -23.86 -36.55 13.94
N PHE A 8 -24.16 -35.39 14.51
CA PHE A 8 -23.28 -34.59 15.36
C PHE A 8 -22.75 -35.40 16.54
N SER A 9 -21.47 -35.24 16.86
CA SER A 9 -20.94 -35.46 18.21
C SER A 9 -20.20 -34.21 18.65
N ALA A 10 -20.81 -33.51 19.59
CA ALA A 10 -20.18 -32.43 20.34
C ALA A 10 -19.32 -33.07 21.43
N VAL A 11 -18.01 -32.83 21.39
CA VAL A 11 -17.14 -33.02 22.55
C VAL A 11 -16.77 -31.65 23.10
N ALA A 12 -17.30 -31.36 24.29
CA ALA A 12 -16.97 -30.17 25.06
C ALA A 12 -15.55 -30.33 25.65
N GLY A 13 -14.56 -29.74 24.99
CA GLY A 13 -13.23 -29.53 25.53
C GLY A 13 -13.15 -28.17 26.22
N ARG A 14 -12.86 -28.18 27.53
CA ARG A 14 -12.74 -27.00 28.41
C ARG A 14 -11.94 -25.85 27.78
N GLN A 15 -12.59 -24.69 27.70
CA GLN A 15 -11.93 -23.41 27.49
C GLN A 15 -11.04 -23.13 28.70
N SER A 16 -9.73 -23.09 28.49
CA SER A 16 -8.79 -22.47 29.42
C SER A 16 -8.66 -21.01 29.00
N ALA A 17 -9.27 -20.13 29.78
CA ALA A 17 -9.07 -18.70 29.66
C ALA A 17 -7.64 -18.37 30.14
N ALA A 18 -6.79 -17.91 29.22
CA ALA A 18 -5.65 -17.09 29.55
C ALA A 18 -5.93 -15.69 28.99
N ALA A 19 -6.34 -14.81 29.89
CA ALA A 19 -6.46 -13.39 29.63
C ALA A 19 -5.06 -12.79 29.43
N GLY A 20 -4.88 -12.12 28.30
CA GLY A 20 -3.74 -11.28 27.98
C GLY A 20 -4.14 -10.39 26.80
N ALA A 21 -4.71 -9.23 27.10
CA ALA A 21 -4.78 -8.09 26.18
C ALA A 21 -3.53 -7.20 26.42
N PRO A 22 -3.22 -6.18 25.60
CA PRO A 22 -3.87 -5.70 24.36
C PRO A 22 -2.88 -5.47 23.19
N GLY A 23 -3.43 -5.17 22.01
CA GLY A 23 -2.74 -4.33 21.02
C GLY A 23 -1.74 -5.03 20.11
N GLU A 24 -2.23 -5.64 19.04
CA GLU A 24 -1.56 -5.51 17.75
C GLU A 24 -2.65 -5.58 16.69
N SER A 25 -3.14 -4.42 16.27
CA SER A 25 -3.86 -4.31 15.00
C SER A 25 -2.81 -4.50 13.91
N ALA A 26 -2.33 -5.73 13.77
CA ALA A 26 -1.48 -6.11 12.67
C ALA A 26 -2.35 -6.01 11.43
N SER A 27 -2.14 -4.92 10.68
CA SER A 27 -2.65 -4.77 9.32
C SER A 27 -2.40 -6.10 8.61
N ALA A 28 -3.48 -6.81 8.24
CA ALA A 28 -3.37 -8.18 7.75
C ALA A 28 -2.35 -8.20 6.60
N PRO A 29 -1.38 -9.12 6.59
CA PRO A 29 -0.36 -9.14 5.55
C PRO A 29 -1.07 -9.22 4.20
N PRO A 30 -0.63 -8.43 3.19
CA PRO A 30 -1.26 -8.45 1.88
C PRO A 30 -1.30 -9.90 1.37
N ARG A 31 -2.38 -10.29 0.71
CA ARG A 31 -2.56 -11.66 0.25
C ARG A 31 -1.38 -12.05 -0.68
N SER A 32 -0.84 -13.26 -0.50
CA SER A 32 0.11 -13.83 -1.44
C SER A 32 -0.63 -14.33 -2.69
N LEU A 33 -0.15 -13.91 -3.86
CA LEU A 33 -0.53 -14.48 -5.14
C LEU A 33 0.55 -15.46 -5.57
N VAL A 34 0.23 -16.74 -5.61
CA VAL A 34 1.15 -17.82 -6.03
C VAL A 34 1.14 -17.98 -7.55
N GLN A 35 1.35 -16.88 -8.28
CA GLN A 35 1.29 -16.82 -9.73
C GLN A 35 2.25 -15.74 -10.25
N ASP A 36 2.62 -15.83 -11.51
CA ASP A 36 3.51 -14.86 -12.14
C ASP A 36 2.78 -13.54 -12.44
N LEU A 37 3.53 -12.44 -12.34
CA LEU A 37 3.08 -11.12 -12.77
C LEU A 37 3.65 -10.81 -14.14
N ARG A 38 2.79 -10.67 -15.15
CA ARG A 38 3.21 -10.23 -16.48
C ARG A 38 2.85 -8.77 -16.70
N ILE A 39 3.84 -7.95 -17.04
CA ILE A 39 3.68 -6.53 -17.39
C ILE A 39 4.03 -6.34 -18.86
N VAL A 40 3.16 -5.64 -19.58
CA VAL A 40 3.38 -5.18 -20.95
C VAL A 40 3.24 -3.66 -20.97
N THR A 41 4.15 -2.99 -21.67
CA THR A 41 4.13 -1.54 -21.82
C THR A 41 4.77 -1.16 -23.15
N GLN A 42 4.42 0.00 -23.70
CA GLN A 42 5.09 0.49 -24.91
C GLN A 42 6.43 1.13 -24.52
N ASP A 43 6.41 1.93 -23.46
CA ASP A 43 7.57 2.70 -23.06
C ASP A 43 7.87 2.55 -21.57
N LEU A 44 9.10 2.09 -21.26
CA LEU A 44 9.54 1.73 -19.92
C LEU A 44 10.83 2.47 -19.54
N LEU A 45 10.77 3.19 -18.42
CA LEU A 45 11.96 3.61 -17.69
C LEU A 45 12.14 2.71 -16.46
N ARG A 46 13.31 2.08 -16.35
CA ARG A 46 13.69 1.22 -15.22
C ARG A 46 14.72 1.92 -14.34
N GLN A 47 14.55 1.84 -13.03
CA GLN A 47 15.59 2.12 -12.05
C GLN A 47 15.77 0.90 -11.14
N GLN A 48 17.01 0.53 -10.85
CA GLN A 48 17.33 -0.44 -9.81
C GLN A 48 17.97 0.31 -8.64
N SER A 49 17.32 0.28 -7.48
CA SER A 49 17.78 1.00 -6.28
C SER A 49 18.65 0.11 -5.38
N GLY A 50 18.56 -1.21 -5.52
CA GLY A 50 19.30 -2.21 -4.75
C GLY A 50 19.10 -3.63 -5.29
N ALA A 51 19.72 -4.62 -4.65
CA ALA A 51 19.46 -6.02 -4.97
C ALA A 51 17.99 -6.34 -4.67
N GLY A 52 17.25 -6.86 -5.66
CA GLY A 52 15.82 -7.17 -5.52
C GLY A 52 14.88 -5.97 -5.42
N GLN A 53 15.37 -4.73 -5.59
CA GLN A 53 14.56 -3.51 -5.56
C GLN A 53 14.53 -2.86 -6.95
N HIS A 54 13.37 -2.95 -7.59
CA HIS A 54 13.16 -2.42 -8.92
C HIS A 54 12.00 -1.43 -8.94
N LEU A 55 12.22 -0.32 -9.61
CA LEU A 55 11.22 0.68 -9.91
C LEU A 55 11.03 0.74 -11.43
N LEU A 56 9.79 0.62 -11.87
CA LEU A 56 9.39 0.64 -13.26
C LEU A 56 8.43 1.80 -13.46
N VAL A 57 8.74 2.70 -14.39
CA VAL A 57 7.84 3.76 -14.83
C VAL A 57 7.37 3.41 -16.24
N CYS A 58 6.15 2.88 -16.33
CA CYS A 58 5.46 2.54 -17.56
C CYS A 58 4.76 3.80 -18.07
N ARG A 59 5.37 4.49 -19.02
CA ARG A 59 4.91 5.81 -19.47
C ARG A 59 3.70 5.73 -20.39
N GLU A 60 3.57 4.62 -21.14
CA GLU A 60 2.53 4.45 -22.14
C GLU A 60 2.10 2.98 -22.28
N GLY A 61 0.78 2.75 -22.37
CA GLY A 61 0.20 1.47 -22.76
C GLY A 61 0.36 0.36 -21.72
N PHE A 62 0.28 0.70 -20.43
CA PHE A 62 0.44 -0.26 -19.35
C PHE A 62 -0.68 -1.31 -19.35
N GLN A 63 -0.27 -2.58 -19.35
CA GLN A 63 -1.12 -3.73 -19.12
C GLN A 63 -0.41 -4.66 -18.14
N ALA A 64 -1.13 -5.19 -17.17
CA ALA A 64 -0.61 -6.22 -16.29
C ALA A 64 -1.61 -7.36 -16.16
N ALA A 65 -1.09 -8.58 -16.08
CA ALA A 65 -1.87 -9.77 -15.82
C ALA A 65 -1.27 -10.50 -14.62
N VAL A 66 -2.12 -10.82 -13.66
CA VAL A 66 -1.78 -11.68 -12.52
C VAL A 66 -2.96 -12.59 -12.25
N ALA A 67 -2.73 -13.90 -12.26
CA ALA A 67 -3.81 -14.87 -12.20
C ALA A 67 -4.88 -14.65 -13.29
N THR A 68 -6.15 -14.57 -12.90
CA THR A 68 -7.28 -14.26 -13.78
C THR A 68 -7.57 -12.75 -13.86
N LEU A 69 -6.70 -11.92 -13.30
CA LEU A 69 -6.89 -10.48 -13.22
C LEU A 69 -6.08 -9.79 -14.31
N GLU A 70 -6.79 -8.98 -15.10
CA GLU A 70 -6.20 -8.12 -16.11
C GLU A 70 -6.38 -6.65 -15.70
N LEU A 71 -5.28 -5.93 -15.77
CA LEU A 71 -5.15 -4.52 -15.44
C LEU A 71 -4.72 -3.79 -16.70
N SER A 72 -5.29 -2.62 -16.90
CA SER A 72 -4.87 -1.72 -17.97
C SER A 72 -4.99 -0.28 -17.50
N ALA A 73 -3.99 0.51 -17.85
CA ALA A 73 -3.97 1.94 -17.58
C ALA A 73 -3.16 2.64 -18.67
N PRO A 74 -3.43 3.94 -18.94
CA PRO A 74 -2.60 4.73 -19.84
C PRO A 74 -1.12 4.72 -19.42
N SER A 75 -0.86 4.83 -18.12
CA SER A 75 0.48 4.82 -17.53
C SER A 75 0.44 4.24 -16.12
N ALA A 76 1.58 3.73 -15.65
CA ALA A 76 1.70 3.17 -14.31
C ALA A 76 3.12 3.32 -13.75
N VAL A 77 3.22 3.26 -12.42
CA VAL A 77 4.50 3.10 -11.72
C VAL A 77 4.41 1.82 -10.90
N VAL A 78 5.40 0.95 -11.06
CA VAL A 78 5.48 -0.34 -10.35
C VAL A 78 6.74 -0.34 -9.51
N GLN A 79 6.57 -0.59 -8.21
CA GLN A 79 7.66 -0.83 -7.28
C GLN A 79 7.65 -2.31 -6.90
N ILE A 80 8.82 -2.94 -7.00
CA ILE A 80 9.04 -4.35 -6.71
C ILE A 80 10.14 -4.44 -5.66
N ASP A 81 9.79 -4.99 -4.51
CA ASP A 81 10.69 -5.17 -3.38
C ASP A 81 10.70 -6.64 -2.97
N SER A 82 11.76 -7.36 -3.33
CA SER A 82 11.98 -8.73 -2.84
C SER A 82 12.60 -8.70 -1.45
N ALA A 83 11.80 -8.98 -0.42
CA ALA A 83 12.30 -9.11 0.95
C ALA A 83 13.26 -10.33 1.01
N GLY A 84 14.53 -10.09 1.38
CA GLY A 84 15.54 -11.15 1.52
C GLY A 84 16.83 -10.96 0.70
N ALA A 85 16.96 -9.90 -0.10
CA ALA A 85 18.19 -9.68 -0.89
C ALA A 85 19.47 -9.39 -0.05
N GLY A 86 19.39 -9.42 1.28
CA GLY A 86 20.53 -9.22 2.18
C GLY A 86 20.40 -9.81 3.59
N ALA A 87 19.36 -10.61 3.90
CA ALA A 87 19.20 -11.22 5.22
C ALA A 87 19.32 -12.74 5.08
N GLU A 88 20.23 -13.33 5.85
CA GLU A 88 20.57 -14.75 5.90
C GLU A 88 19.45 -15.61 6.54
N ASP A 89 18.20 -15.37 6.18
CA ASP A 89 17.05 -16.03 6.76
C ASP A 89 16.30 -16.83 5.71
N THR A 90 16.14 -18.13 5.99
CA THR A 90 15.50 -19.18 5.16
C THR A 90 13.99 -19.01 4.95
N THR A 91 13.47 -17.80 5.10
CA THR A 91 12.06 -17.47 4.86
C THR A 91 11.83 -17.36 3.35
N PRO A 92 10.74 -17.91 2.79
CA PRO A 92 10.46 -17.76 1.36
C PRO A 92 10.49 -16.28 0.97
N THR A 93 11.36 -15.94 0.00
CA THR A 93 11.56 -14.60 -0.55
C THR A 93 10.23 -14.07 -1.06
N ARG A 94 9.52 -13.31 -0.23
CA ARG A 94 8.24 -12.74 -0.58
C ARG A 94 8.49 -11.46 -1.35
N THR A 95 8.08 -11.42 -2.61
CA THR A 95 8.21 -10.22 -3.44
C THR A 95 7.01 -9.34 -3.21
N MET A 96 7.20 -8.17 -2.61
CA MET A 96 6.15 -7.16 -2.49
C MET A 96 6.06 -6.39 -3.81
N VAL A 97 4.84 -6.24 -4.31
CA VAL A 97 4.58 -5.43 -5.51
C VAL A 97 3.57 -4.34 -5.15
N GLN A 98 3.91 -3.11 -5.53
CA GLN A 98 3.04 -1.96 -5.42
C GLN A 98 2.89 -1.29 -6.78
N ILE A 99 1.66 -1.05 -7.21
CA ILE A 99 1.34 -0.53 -8.54
C ILE A 99 0.49 0.73 -8.37
N TYR A 100 1.00 1.87 -8.83
CA TYR A 100 0.21 3.07 -9.04
C TYR A 100 -0.30 3.09 -10.49
N LEU A 101 -1.61 3.08 -10.65
CA LEU A 101 -2.27 3.23 -11.94
C LEU A 101 -2.65 4.70 -12.13
N SER A 102 -2.24 5.28 -13.27
CA SER A 102 -2.56 6.65 -13.64
C SER A 102 -3.46 6.68 -14.86
N GLY A 103 -4.65 7.26 -14.69
CA GLY A 103 -5.71 7.30 -15.69
C GLY A 103 -6.96 6.54 -15.24
N SER A 104 -7.97 6.49 -16.09
CA SER A 104 -9.29 5.96 -15.73
C SER A 104 -9.27 4.48 -15.35
N VAL A 105 -9.20 4.21 -14.04
CA VAL A 105 -9.48 2.90 -13.45
C VAL A 105 -11.00 2.81 -13.28
N SER A 106 -11.63 1.88 -13.97
CA SER A 106 -13.09 1.72 -13.85
C SER A 106 -13.45 1.14 -12.48
N GLU A 107 -14.61 1.55 -11.94
CA GLU A 107 -15.12 0.99 -10.69
C GLU A 107 -15.29 -0.53 -10.78
N GLN A 108 -15.66 -1.04 -11.95
CA GLN A 108 -15.75 -2.48 -12.22
C GLN A 108 -14.39 -3.17 -12.09
N GLN A 109 -13.32 -2.57 -12.61
CA GLN A 109 -11.96 -3.11 -12.45
C GLN A 109 -11.53 -3.06 -10.99
N ALA A 110 -11.75 -1.93 -10.30
CA ALA A 110 -11.45 -1.81 -8.86
C ALA A 110 -12.18 -2.86 -8.01
N ALA A 111 -13.48 -3.08 -8.26
CA ALA A 111 -14.27 -4.08 -7.56
C ALA A 111 -13.80 -5.52 -7.86
N ALA A 112 -13.44 -5.82 -9.11
CA ALA A 112 -12.90 -7.14 -9.48
C ALA A 112 -11.61 -7.48 -8.73
N LEU A 113 -10.74 -6.48 -8.54
CA LEU A 113 -9.47 -6.63 -7.83
C LEU A 113 -9.68 -6.84 -6.32
N GLN A 114 -10.59 -6.08 -5.71
CA GLN A 114 -10.98 -6.27 -4.31
C GLN A 114 -11.60 -7.64 -4.07
N ASN A 115 -12.49 -8.09 -4.97
CA ASN A 115 -13.10 -9.43 -4.91
C ASN A 115 -12.08 -10.56 -5.03
N ALA A 116 -10.96 -10.33 -5.72
CA ALA A 116 -9.85 -11.28 -5.78
C ALA A 116 -8.95 -11.25 -4.52
N GLY A 117 -9.26 -10.37 -3.55
CA GLY A 117 -8.53 -10.23 -2.30
C GLY A 117 -7.23 -9.42 -2.43
N LEU A 118 -7.14 -8.55 -3.45
CA LEU A 118 -6.06 -7.56 -3.54
C LEU A 118 -6.40 -6.32 -2.70
N SER A 119 -5.39 -5.73 -2.07
CA SER A 119 -5.55 -4.43 -1.45
C SER A 119 -5.53 -3.36 -2.54
N VAL A 120 -6.63 -2.63 -2.66
CA VAL A 120 -6.81 -1.56 -3.65
C VAL A 120 -7.26 -0.30 -2.92
N ALA A 121 -6.47 0.76 -3.03
CA ALA A 121 -6.80 2.06 -2.52
C ALA A 121 -7.02 3.04 -3.69
N SER A 122 -8.18 3.69 -3.72
CA SER A 122 -8.44 4.74 -4.72
C SER A 122 -7.80 6.04 -4.24
N VAL A 123 -6.89 6.59 -5.05
CA VAL A 123 -6.18 7.84 -4.72
C VAL A 123 -6.99 9.03 -5.21
N GLU A 124 -7.54 8.93 -6.42
CA GLU A 124 -8.48 9.88 -6.98
C GLU A 124 -9.56 9.09 -7.69
N GLN A 125 -10.82 9.25 -7.26
CA GLN A 125 -11.93 8.42 -7.72
C GLN A 125 -12.03 8.44 -9.25
N GLY A 126 -11.86 7.27 -9.87
CA GLY A 126 -11.90 7.09 -11.33
C GLY A 126 -10.73 7.68 -12.11
N LYS A 127 -9.64 8.12 -11.46
CA LYS A 127 -8.44 8.67 -12.12
C LYS A 127 -7.12 8.08 -11.67
N ALA A 128 -7.05 7.53 -10.46
CA ALA A 128 -5.87 6.86 -9.96
C ALA A 128 -6.21 5.83 -8.89
N ALA A 129 -5.44 4.74 -8.88
CA ALA A 129 -5.54 3.70 -7.86
C ALA A 129 -4.15 3.15 -7.53
N VAL A 130 -3.99 2.71 -6.29
CA VAL A 130 -2.83 1.95 -5.84
C VAL A 130 -3.26 0.53 -5.54
N LEU A 131 -2.49 -0.43 -6.03
CA LEU A 131 -2.63 -1.85 -5.71
C LEU A 131 -1.40 -2.29 -4.93
N ARG A 132 -1.62 -3.09 -3.89
CA ARG A 132 -0.54 -3.72 -3.12
C ARG A 132 -0.83 -5.19 -2.89
N PHE A 133 0.13 -6.04 -3.21
CA PHE A 133 0.04 -7.48 -2.98
C PHE A 133 1.42 -8.12 -2.85
N ALA A 134 1.45 -9.28 -2.22
CA ALA A 134 2.64 -10.12 -2.21
C ALA A 134 2.57 -11.11 -3.38
N LEU A 135 3.70 -11.31 -4.05
CA LEU A 135 3.88 -12.21 -5.16
C LEU A 135 4.78 -13.38 -4.74
N GLU A 136 4.28 -14.59 -4.94
CA GLU A 136 5.00 -15.86 -4.86
C GLU A 136 5.10 -16.42 -6.29
N GLY A 137 5.96 -15.79 -7.09
CA GLY A 137 6.12 -16.05 -8.52
C GLY A 137 7.16 -15.10 -9.13
N GLU A 138 7.31 -15.15 -10.45
CA GLU A 138 8.25 -14.30 -11.17
C GLU A 138 7.55 -13.07 -11.77
N VAL A 139 8.32 -12.00 -11.99
CA VAL A 139 7.85 -10.79 -12.69
C VAL A 139 8.42 -10.77 -14.10
N PHE A 140 7.55 -10.90 -15.10
CA PHE A 140 7.92 -10.83 -16.51
C PHE A 140 7.54 -9.48 -17.09
N ILE A 141 8.49 -8.80 -17.72
CA ILE A 141 8.29 -7.46 -18.28
C ILE A 141 8.60 -7.51 -19.77
N VAL A 142 7.63 -7.09 -20.59
CA VAL A 142 7.79 -6.90 -22.03
C VAL A 142 7.56 -5.42 -22.33
N ALA A 143 8.55 -4.78 -22.93
CA ALA A 143 8.46 -3.39 -23.34
C ALA A 143 8.89 -3.22 -24.79
N GLU A 144 8.19 -2.39 -25.58
CA GLU A 144 8.64 -2.05 -26.93
C GLU A 144 9.91 -1.18 -26.90
N ARG A 145 9.94 -0.23 -25.96
CA ARG A 145 11.09 0.61 -25.64
C ARG A 145 11.41 0.51 -24.16
N SER A 146 12.68 0.34 -23.85
CA SER A 146 13.18 0.28 -22.48
C SER A 146 14.44 1.11 -22.34
N GLU A 147 14.49 1.92 -21.28
CA GLU A 147 15.68 2.63 -20.85
C GLU A 147 15.91 2.44 -19.36
N THR A 148 17.16 2.63 -18.93
CA THR A 148 17.54 2.61 -17.51
C THR A 148 18.01 4.01 -17.10
N GLY A 149 17.47 4.55 -16.01
CA GLY A 149 17.78 5.91 -15.59
C GLY A 149 17.00 6.38 -14.37
N SER A 150 17.21 7.65 -14.01
CA SER A 150 16.55 8.28 -12.85
C SER A 150 15.15 8.80 -13.21
N PRO A 151 14.10 8.46 -12.45
CA PRO A 151 12.74 8.95 -12.66
C PRO A 151 12.43 10.24 -11.89
N GLN A 152 13.37 10.83 -11.15
CA GLN A 152 13.13 11.99 -10.26
C GLN A 152 12.56 13.24 -10.97
N GLY A 153 12.80 13.36 -12.28
CA GLY A 153 12.27 14.43 -13.12
C GLY A 153 10.84 14.19 -13.62
N LEU A 154 10.27 13.00 -13.45
CA LEU A 154 8.97 12.64 -14.00
C LEU A 154 7.83 12.96 -13.02
N LEU A 155 6.84 13.71 -13.48
CA LEU A 155 5.63 14.01 -12.69
C LEU A 155 4.87 12.74 -12.30
N LEU A 156 4.81 11.77 -13.21
CA LEU A 156 4.17 10.46 -12.95
C LEU A 156 4.81 9.74 -11.76
N TYR A 157 6.14 9.78 -11.65
CA TYR A 157 6.86 9.18 -10.54
C TYR A 157 6.56 9.87 -9.21
N ARG A 158 6.56 11.20 -9.18
CA ARG A 158 6.25 11.97 -7.94
C ARG A 158 4.85 11.65 -7.42
N ARG A 159 3.84 11.67 -8.30
CA ARG A 159 2.46 11.31 -7.93
C ARG A 159 2.35 9.89 -7.38
N ALA A 160 3.09 8.95 -7.96
CA ALA A 160 3.12 7.58 -7.45
C ALA A 160 3.70 7.52 -6.04
N LEU A 161 4.79 8.24 -5.75
CA LEU A 161 5.36 8.30 -4.40
C LEU A 161 4.38 8.89 -3.39
N ASP A 162 3.76 10.02 -3.72
CA ASP A 162 2.75 10.65 -2.85
C ASP A 162 1.57 9.68 -2.58
N ALA A 163 1.14 8.96 -3.61
CA ALA A 163 0.08 7.97 -3.50
C ALA A 163 0.48 6.77 -2.64
N PHE A 164 1.70 6.26 -2.80
CA PHE A 164 2.22 5.15 -2.01
C PHE A 164 2.23 5.51 -0.53
N ASP A 165 2.83 6.65 -0.18
CA ASP A 165 2.90 7.16 1.20
C ASP A 165 1.51 7.36 1.81
N SER A 166 0.58 7.96 1.06
CA SER A 166 -0.79 8.20 1.52
C SER A 166 -1.56 6.90 1.82
N THR A 167 -1.28 5.82 1.08
CA THR A 167 -1.96 4.53 1.26
C THR A 167 -1.38 3.67 2.38
N ASP A 168 -0.11 3.88 2.74
CA ASP A 168 0.48 3.26 3.93
C ASP A 168 -0.06 3.87 5.24
N LEU A 169 -0.64 5.08 5.19
CA LEU A 169 -1.25 5.77 6.33
C LEU A 169 -2.70 5.33 6.67
N ASP A 170 -3.38 4.59 5.78
CA ASP A 170 -4.74 4.08 6.06
C ASP A 170 -4.73 2.91 7.09
N GLY A 171 -3.53 2.42 7.45
CA GLY A 171 -3.30 1.54 8.60
C GLY A 171 -2.90 2.27 9.89
N SER A 172 -2.88 3.61 9.89
CA SER A 172 -2.45 4.42 11.05
C SER A 172 -3.20 5.75 11.09
N SER A 173 -4.50 5.72 11.36
CA SER A 173 -5.22 6.91 11.80
C SER A 173 -6.43 6.58 12.67
N GLU A 174 -6.15 5.98 13.83
CA GLU A 174 -6.90 6.32 15.05
C GLU A 174 -5.89 6.53 16.18
N SER A 175 -5.50 7.79 16.36
CA SER A 175 -5.07 8.29 17.66
C SER A 175 -5.58 9.72 17.78
N GLU A 176 -6.87 9.76 18.03
CA GLU A 176 -7.50 10.56 19.07
C GLU A 176 -6.89 11.94 19.32
N SER A 177 -7.64 12.95 18.87
CA SER A 177 -7.71 14.24 19.55
C SER A 177 -8.05 14.05 21.02
N SER A 178 -7.05 13.86 21.87
CA SER A 178 -7.21 13.98 23.32
C SER A 178 -7.12 15.45 23.71
N SER A 179 -8.31 16.06 23.72
CA SER A 179 -8.62 17.23 24.53
C SER A 179 -8.18 16.96 25.96
N SER A 180 -7.25 17.76 26.48
CA SER A 180 -6.98 17.85 27.91
C SER A 180 -7.27 19.28 28.36
N GLN A 181 -8.53 19.51 28.75
CA GLN A 181 -8.86 20.53 29.75
C GLN A 181 -8.47 19.97 31.11
N GLY A 182 -7.61 20.71 31.83
CA GLY A 182 -7.24 20.44 33.21
C GLY A 182 -6.58 21.68 33.80
N ALA A 183 -7.37 22.44 34.55
CA ALA A 183 -7.11 23.79 35.03
C ALA A 183 -5.95 23.93 36.03
N ALA A 184 -5.18 25.01 35.86
CA ALA A 184 -4.65 25.87 36.92
C ALA A 184 -4.27 27.19 36.23
N GLY A 185 -5.06 28.26 36.29
CA GLY A 185 -5.25 29.03 37.51
C GLY A 185 -4.09 30.01 37.71
N SER A 186 -4.02 31.09 36.90
CA SER A 186 -3.50 32.38 37.36
C SER A 186 -3.80 33.52 36.36
N SER A 187 -4.76 34.34 36.75
CA SER A 187 -4.70 35.81 36.79
C SER A 187 -4.43 36.60 35.49
N ASP A 188 -5.54 37.13 34.94
CA ASP A 188 -5.78 38.53 34.51
C ASP A 188 -4.78 39.25 33.58
N PRO A 189 -5.23 39.66 32.37
CA PRO A 189 -4.59 40.72 31.61
C PRO A 189 -5.43 42.00 31.64
N ARG A 190 -4.87 43.11 32.10
CA ARG A 190 -5.31 44.45 31.65
C ARG A 190 -4.14 45.41 31.35
N PRO A 191 -4.33 46.33 30.38
CA PRO A 191 -3.27 47.03 29.67
C PRO A 191 -3.12 48.51 30.09
N VAL A 192 -1.95 49.13 29.89
CA VAL A 192 -1.73 50.60 29.70
C VAL A 192 -0.25 50.84 29.31
N ALA A 193 0.03 51.23 28.06
CA ALA A 193 0.36 52.59 27.56
C ALA A 193 1.72 53.20 27.99
N SER A 194 2.44 53.67 26.96
CA SER A 194 3.40 54.78 26.84
C SER A 194 4.09 55.35 28.09
N GLU A 195 5.42 55.53 28.03
CA GLU A 195 6.12 56.78 27.66
C GLU A 195 7.57 56.80 28.19
N ALA A 196 8.38 57.66 27.58
CA ALA A 196 9.81 57.86 27.66
C ALA A 196 10.37 58.49 28.96
N GLY A 197 11.71 58.48 29.06
CA GLY A 197 12.53 59.24 30.03
C GLY A 197 12.82 58.44 31.32
N GLN A 198 14.01 58.46 31.93
CA GLN A 198 14.96 59.57 32.04
C GLN A 198 16.29 59.08 32.67
N THR A 199 17.41 59.69 32.24
CA THR A 199 18.68 59.97 32.96
C THR A 199 19.51 58.85 33.61
N LEU A 200 20.79 58.78 33.26
CA LEU A 200 21.90 59.39 34.02
C LEU A 200 23.07 59.71 33.08
#